data_AF-A0A952U2X1-F1
#
_entry.id   AF-A0A952U2X1-F1
#
_cell.length_a   1.000
_cell.length_b   1.000
_cell.length_c   1.000
_cell.angle_alpha   90.00
_cell.angle_beta   90.00
_cell.angle_gamma   90.00
#
_symmetry.space_group_name_H-M   'P 1'
#
loop_
_entity.id
_entity.type
_entity.pdbx_description
1 polymer ?
#
loop_
_entity_poly.entity_id
_entity_poly.type
_entity_poly.pdbx_seq_one_letter_code
_entity_poly.pdbx_strand_id
1 'polypeptide(L)'
;MKNRNSGRRGAKAFAALLFAGGLIVSSQPAFSESKVAVDDSTIRKIAETQITPEGRAYHLLRYFRSVLQSGNAQVLEENFHYLNEPRYFFRESNILANWADELGTQKSEARKSSTSSKNTLVAEHALKEAIAQLNKSTKPSIKLHLFFIASLLAKQAGYSDVAKVCDSYASKMIDACEANSNVDTELILAAVSVLNSKAYAIVPIRIAERKELIGRKPQVNSGAPSAVAVKQAEKLKLRAAAIADRLPPEEHGRRKVHRDLSLWYKQLGKPELAERQKKIVFDLVGVDDDRILYPSSGMCGHLLWWQLASVDGDRFKCGMG
;
A
#
# COMPACT_ATOMS: atom_id res chain seq x y z
N MET A 1 14.64 85.20 16.60
CA MET A 1 14.20 84.32 17.70
C MET A 1 15.22 83.19 17.87
N LYS A 2 15.40 82.76 19.13
CA LYS A 2 16.51 81.97 19.69
C LYS A 2 16.63 80.53 19.17
N ASN A 3 17.88 80.06 19.23
CA ASN A 3 18.37 78.72 19.61
C ASN A 3 18.02 77.53 18.70
N ARG A 4 18.97 76.75 18.19
CA ARG A 4 20.20 76.09 18.71
C ARG A 4 19.93 74.60 18.86
N ASN A 5 20.96 73.87 18.44
CA ASN A 5 21.42 72.58 18.93
C ASN A 5 20.72 71.33 18.40
N SER A 6 21.42 70.24 18.10
CA SER A 6 22.84 69.92 17.82
C SER A 6 22.98 68.44 18.12
N GLY A 7 23.75 67.75 17.28
CA GLY A 7 24.49 66.55 17.70
C GLY A 7 23.66 65.27 17.67
N ARG A 8 24.22 64.12 17.29
CA ARG A 8 25.59 63.72 16.96
C ARG A 8 25.42 62.54 16.00
N ARG A 9 26.01 62.60 14.81
CA ARG A 9 27.40 62.24 14.48
C ARG A 9 27.73 60.76 14.66
N GLY A 10 28.16 60.19 13.52
CA GLY A 10 29.34 59.33 13.45
C GLY A 10 29.04 57.84 13.56
N ALA A 11 29.68 56.97 12.79
CA ALA A 11 30.65 57.13 11.74
C ALA A 11 30.68 55.78 11.00
N LYS A 12 30.34 55.76 9.71
CA LYS A 12 30.55 54.61 8.84
C LYS A 12 31.62 55.00 7.85
N ALA A 13 32.86 54.62 8.14
CA ALA A 13 33.93 54.35 7.20
C ALA A 13 35.23 54.34 8.01
N PHE A 14 35.83 53.18 8.19
CA PHE A 14 37.28 52.96 8.08
C PHE A 14 37.55 51.48 8.34
N ALA A 15 38.50 50.93 7.58
CA ALA A 15 39.12 49.61 7.70
C ALA A 15 38.61 48.51 6.73
N ALA A 16 38.77 48.76 5.43
CA ALA A 16 39.39 47.76 4.57
C ALA A 16 40.90 48.08 4.55
N LEU A 17 41.74 47.19 5.11
CA LEU A 17 43.16 46.97 4.81
C LEU A 17 43.83 46.27 6.01
N LEU A 18 44.74 45.34 5.70
CA LEU A 18 45.54 44.47 6.60
C LEU A 18 44.76 43.19 7.01
N PHE A 19 45.03 41.98 6.51
CA PHE A 19 46.32 41.34 6.26
C PHE A 19 46.19 40.24 5.19
N ALA A 20 46.99 40.37 4.13
CA ALA A 20 47.50 39.23 3.38
C ALA A 20 48.88 38.89 3.94
N GLY A 21 49.12 37.60 4.24
CA GLY A 21 50.45 37.01 4.44
C GLY A 21 50.96 36.96 5.89
N GLY A 22 51.06 35.75 6.47
CA GLY A 22 51.88 35.55 7.67
C GLY A 22 51.52 34.35 8.56
N LEU A 23 51.75 33.13 8.05
CA LEU A 23 52.26 31.90 8.70
C LEU A 23 51.96 31.55 10.19
N ILE A 24 51.77 30.23 10.39
CA ILE A 24 52.04 29.36 11.56
C ILE A 24 50.84 28.99 12.48
N VAL A 25 50.35 27.75 12.24
CA VAL A 25 49.82 26.75 13.19
C VAL A 25 48.72 27.20 14.16
N SER A 26 47.48 26.87 13.82
CA SER A 26 46.61 26.17 14.77
C SER A 26 45.92 25.01 14.06
N SER A 27 46.37 23.80 14.39
CA SER A 27 45.65 22.57 14.14
C SER A 27 44.40 22.55 15.03
N GLN A 28 43.34 23.22 14.58
CA GLN A 28 42.00 22.80 14.98
C GLN A 28 41.51 21.86 13.88
N PRO A 29 41.15 20.61 14.21
CA PRO A 29 40.43 19.81 13.24
C PRO A 29 39.18 20.61 12.90
N ALA A 30 39.05 20.99 11.63
CA ALA A 30 37.75 21.31 11.09
C ALA A 30 36.86 20.15 11.53
N PHE A 31 35.84 20.45 12.34
CA PHE A 31 34.69 19.57 12.45
C PHE A 31 34.15 19.47 11.03
N SER A 32 34.69 18.52 10.28
CA SER A 32 34.00 17.94 9.16
C SER A 32 32.64 17.60 9.73
N GLU A 33 31.60 18.25 9.23
CA GLU A 33 30.29 17.62 9.21
C GLU A 33 30.55 16.23 8.65
N SER A 34 30.64 15.25 9.54
CA SER A 34 30.74 13.87 9.14
C SER A 34 29.47 13.69 8.32
N LYS A 35 29.60 13.54 7.00
CA LYS A 35 28.57 12.88 6.22
C LYS A 35 28.32 11.60 6.99
N VAL A 36 27.22 11.55 7.72
CA VAL A 36 26.84 10.39 8.51
C VAL A 36 26.80 9.28 7.47
N ALA A 37 27.79 8.40 7.53
CA ALA A 37 27.82 7.23 6.68
C ALA A 37 26.56 6.45 7.05
N VAL A 38 25.54 6.58 6.20
CA VAL A 38 24.34 5.78 6.26
C VAL A 38 24.86 4.35 6.13
N ASP A 39 24.58 3.51 7.11
CA ASP A 39 24.95 2.10 7.05
C ASP A 39 24.05 1.46 6.00
N ASP A 40 24.44 1.66 4.74
CA ASP A 40 23.76 1.21 3.53
C ASP A 40 23.95 -0.28 3.27
N SER A 41 24.63 -0.98 4.19
CA SER A 41 25.05 -2.36 3.98
C SER A 41 23.83 -3.28 3.76
N THR A 42 22.72 -3.07 4.47
CA THR A 42 21.50 -3.87 4.31
C THR A 42 20.73 -3.54 3.03
N ILE A 43 20.56 -2.26 2.69
CA ILE A 43 19.89 -1.86 1.45
C ILE A 43 20.64 -2.42 0.24
N ARG A 44 21.97 -2.31 0.25
CA ARG A 44 22.83 -2.87 -0.80
C ARG A 44 22.74 -4.39 -0.86
N LYS A 45 22.82 -5.09 0.29
CA LYS A 45 22.63 -6.56 0.36
C LYS A 45 21.30 -6.97 -0.27
N ILE A 46 20.19 -6.30 0.07
CA ILE A 46 18.88 -6.59 -0.54
C ILE A 46 18.92 -6.31 -2.05
N ALA A 47 19.43 -5.15 -2.46
CA ALA A 47 19.48 -4.74 -3.87
C ALA A 47 20.35 -5.66 -4.74
N GLU A 48 21.37 -6.29 -4.16
CA GLU A 48 22.31 -7.20 -4.84
C GLU A 48 21.94 -8.68 -4.72
N THR A 49 20.89 -9.03 -3.95
CA THR A 49 20.41 -10.43 -3.88
C THR A 49 20.00 -10.97 -5.25
N GLN A 50 20.20 -12.28 -5.45
CA GLN A 50 19.86 -12.99 -6.69
C GLN A 50 18.35 -13.30 -6.82
N ILE A 51 17.49 -12.41 -6.32
CA ILE A 51 16.03 -12.53 -6.44
C ILE A 51 15.50 -11.55 -7.49
N THR A 52 14.27 -11.81 -7.95
CA THR A 52 13.59 -10.93 -8.91
C THR A 52 13.54 -9.45 -8.47
N PRO A 53 13.52 -8.48 -9.41
CA PRO A 53 13.38 -7.05 -9.06
C PRO A 53 12.16 -6.75 -8.17
N GLU A 54 11.06 -7.47 -8.38
CA GLU A 54 9.84 -7.38 -7.57
C GLU A 54 10.08 -7.86 -6.14
N GLY A 55 10.80 -8.98 -5.97
CA GLY A 55 11.22 -9.48 -4.68
C GLY A 55 12.07 -8.45 -3.92
N ARG A 56 13.08 -7.88 -4.60
CA ARG A 56 13.94 -6.84 -4.03
C ARG A 56 13.13 -5.61 -3.60
N ALA A 57 12.25 -5.11 -4.47
CA ALA A 57 11.39 -3.98 -4.15
C ALA A 57 10.48 -4.27 -2.94
N TYR A 58 9.86 -5.45 -2.88
CA TYR A 58 9.03 -5.86 -1.75
C TYR A 58 9.81 -5.84 -0.43
N HIS A 59 11.00 -6.45 -0.41
CA HIS A 59 11.84 -6.48 0.79
C HIS A 59 12.33 -5.09 1.21
N LEU A 60 12.70 -4.24 0.24
CA LEU A 60 13.08 -2.85 0.51
C LEU A 60 11.92 -2.02 1.08
N LEU A 61 10.69 -2.19 0.57
CA LEU A 61 9.50 -1.53 1.11
C LEU A 61 9.13 -2.03 2.52
N ARG A 62 9.37 -3.32 2.81
CA ARG A 62 9.21 -3.85 4.18
C ARG A 62 10.27 -3.29 5.11
N TYR A 63 11.53 -3.28 4.68
CA TYR A 63 12.62 -2.69 5.45
C TYR A 63 12.34 -1.21 5.74
N PHE A 64 11.91 -0.44 4.73
CA PHE A 64 11.43 0.93 4.88
C PHE A 64 10.39 1.07 5.99
N ARG A 65 9.30 0.30 5.92
CA ARG A 65 8.22 0.32 6.91
C ARG A 65 8.76 0.02 8.31
N SER A 66 9.63 -0.99 8.42
CA SER A 66 10.19 -1.42 9.68
C SER A 66 11.11 -0.36 10.31
N VAL A 67 11.96 0.30 9.52
CA VAL A 67 12.82 1.41 10.00
C VAL A 67 11.96 2.55 10.54
N LEU A 68 10.87 2.89 9.86
CA LEU A 68 9.93 3.91 10.32
C LEU A 68 9.19 3.52 11.61
N GLN A 69 8.84 2.25 11.80
CA GLN A 69 8.06 1.79 12.95
C GLN A 69 8.89 1.54 14.20
N SER A 70 10.08 0.95 14.05
CA SER A 70 10.92 0.52 15.17
C SER A 70 11.88 1.60 15.66
N GLY A 71 12.28 2.52 14.78
CA GLY A 71 13.35 3.49 15.07
C GLY A 71 14.72 2.84 15.35
N ASN A 72 14.89 1.54 15.13
CA ASN A 72 16.16 0.84 15.33
C ASN A 72 16.48 -0.04 14.11
N ALA A 73 17.29 0.51 13.20
CA ALA A 73 17.69 -0.19 11.99
C ALA A 73 18.49 -1.47 12.28
N GLN A 74 19.35 -1.49 13.31
CA GLN A 74 20.24 -2.62 13.62
C GLN A 74 19.49 -3.91 13.97
N VAL A 75 18.45 -3.82 14.80
CA VAL A 75 17.61 -4.98 15.16
C VAL A 75 16.88 -5.54 13.93
N LEU A 76 16.66 -4.72 12.91
CA LEU A 76 16.06 -5.17 11.66
C LEU A 76 17.07 -5.84 10.73
N GLU A 77 18.33 -5.40 10.72
CA GLU A 77 19.37 -6.02 9.90
C GLU A 77 19.57 -7.49 10.28
N GLU A 78 19.54 -7.80 11.58
CA GLU A 78 19.64 -9.19 12.09
C GLU A 78 18.47 -10.09 11.65
N ASN A 79 17.28 -9.51 11.46
CA ASN A 79 16.09 -10.24 11.05
C ASN A 79 16.00 -10.47 9.52
N PHE A 80 16.79 -9.74 8.72
CA PHE A 80 16.79 -9.86 7.27
C PHE A 80 17.81 -10.89 6.74
N HIS A 81 18.50 -11.65 7.60
CA HIS A 81 19.45 -12.69 7.20
C HIS A 81 18.84 -13.87 6.41
N TYR A 82 17.51 -14.02 6.42
CA TYR A 82 16.79 -15.07 5.68
C TYR A 82 15.91 -14.47 4.57
N LEU A 83 16.53 -13.86 3.57
CA LEU A 83 15.88 -13.48 2.31
C LEU A 83 15.67 -14.71 1.43
N ASN A 84 14.78 -15.62 1.85
CA ASN A 84 14.30 -16.64 0.92
C ASN A 84 13.31 -15.98 -0.02
N GLU A 85 13.58 -16.05 -1.34
CA GLU A 85 12.62 -15.64 -2.36
C GLU A 85 11.36 -16.46 -2.12
N PRO A 86 10.26 -15.86 -1.67
CA PRO A 86 9.08 -16.64 -1.44
C PRO A 86 8.45 -16.82 -2.81
N ARG A 87 8.88 -17.84 -3.55
CA ARG A 87 8.34 -18.18 -4.88
C ARG A 87 6.80 -18.34 -4.85
N TYR A 88 6.24 -18.58 -3.67
CA TYR A 88 4.80 -18.66 -3.41
C TYR A 88 4.11 -17.31 -3.11
N PHE A 89 4.81 -16.28 -2.62
CA PHE A 89 4.15 -15.04 -2.16
C PHE A 89 3.52 -14.23 -3.29
N PHE A 90 4.12 -14.24 -4.49
CA PHE A 90 3.61 -13.47 -5.62
C PHE A 90 2.52 -14.18 -6.42
N ARG A 91 2.25 -15.46 -6.15
CA ARG A 91 1.07 -16.15 -6.72
C ARG A 91 -0.23 -15.74 -6.02
N GLU A 92 -0.14 -15.23 -4.80
CA GLU A 92 -1.30 -14.79 -4.04
C GLU A 92 -1.39 -13.26 -4.02
N SER A 93 -2.09 -12.69 -5.00
CA SER A 93 -2.45 -11.25 -5.05
C SER A 93 -3.05 -10.72 -3.74
N ASN A 94 -3.61 -11.62 -2.92
CA ASN A 94 -4.19 -11.32 -1.62
C ASN A 94 -3.19 -10.77 -0.60
N ILE A 95 -1.90 -11.16 -0.64
CA ILE A 95 -0.91 -10.68 0.34
C ILE A 95 -0.65 -9.18 0.15
N LEU A 96 -0.44 -8.75 -1.10
CA LEU A 96 -0.20 -7.34 -1.42
C LEU A 96 -1.46 -6.49 -1.20
N ALA A 97 -2.64 -7.02 -1.53
CA ALA A 97 -3.92 -6.37 -1.27
C ALA A 97 -4.15 -6.14 0.23
N ASN A 98 -3.98 -7.19 1.05
CA ASN A 98 -4.12 -7.08 2.50
C ASN A 98 -3.13 -6.07 3.09
N TRP A 99 -1.88 -6.07 2.62
CA TRP A 99 -0.89 -5.09 3.08
C TRP A 99 -1.29 -3.66 2.70
N ALA A 100 -1.80 -3.44 1.48
CA ALA A 100 -2.29 -2.14 1.06
C ALA A 100 -3.51 -1.67 1.90
N ASP A 101 -4.44 -2.58 2.22
CA ASP A 101 -5.60 -2.31 3.07
C ASP A 101 -5.19 -1.92 4.50
N GLU A 102 -4.22 -2.62 5.08
CA GLU A 102 -3.63 -2.28 6.37
C GLU A 102 -3.01 -0.88 6.35
N LEU A 103 -2.21 -0.56 5.33
CA LEU A 103 -1.56 0.74 5.21
C LEU A 103 -2.55 1.88 4.97
N GLY A 104 -3.60 1.63 4.17
CA GLY A 104 -4.62 2.62 3.83
C GLY A 104 -5.54 3.00 5.00
N THR A 105 -5.72 2.10 5.97
CA THR A 105 -6.56 2.34 7.15
C THR A 105 -5.80 2.80 8.38
N GLN A 106 -4.47 2.62 8.41
CA GLN A 106 -3.62 3.21 9.43
C GLN A 106 -3.71 4.73 9.32
N LYS A 107 -4.42 5.36 10.28
CA LYS A 107 -4.32 6.80 10.48
C LYS A 107 -2.84 7.12 10.58
N SER A 108 -2.39 8.17 9.89
CA SER A 108 -1.10 8.79 10.16
C SER A 108 -1.17 9.36 11.57
N GLU A 109 -1.12 8.51 12.58
CA GLU A 109 -0.60 8.92 13.86
C GLU A 109 0.76 9.45 13.50
N ALA A 110 0.86 10.77 13.50
CA ALA A 110 2.13 11.47 13.55
C ALA A 110 2.76 11.01 14.86
N ARG A 111 3.31 9.79 14.87
CA ARG A 111 4.26 9.37 15.86
C ARG A 111 5.39 10.35 15.64
N LYS A 112 5.38 11.39 16.47
CA LYS A 112 6.57 12.11 16.90
C LYS A 112 7.48 11.13 17.67
N SER A 113 7.67 9.90 17.18
CA SER A 113 8.88 9.17 17.54
C SER A 113 9.97 10.02 16.94
N SER A 114 10.89 10.47 17.79
CA SER A 114 12.13 11.10 17.38
C SER A 114 12.95 10.06 16.60
N THR A 115 12.51 9.72 15.40
CA THR A 115 13.25 8.91 14.46
C THR A 115 14.50 9.72 14.17
N SER A 116 15.65 9.20 14.56
CA SER A 116 16.92 9.89 14.39
C SER A 116 17.07 10.31 12.92
N SER A 117 17.73 11.44 12.66
CA SER A 117 17.99 11.90 11.30
C SER A 117 18.64 10.82 10.43
N LYS A 118 19.49 9.97 11.03
CA LYS A 118 20.10 8.80 10.39
C LYS A 118 19.06 7.78 9.90
N ASN A 119 18.08 7.40 10.72
CA ASN A 119 17.05 6.43 10.33
C ASN A 119 16.13 6.97 9.24
N THR A 120 15.85 8.27 9.25
CA THR A 120 15.08 8.92 8.18
C THR A 120 15.82 8.83 6.85
N LEU A 121 17.14 9.07 6.84
CA LEU A 121 17.98 8.93 5.63
C LEU A 121 18.05 7.47 5.14
N VAL A 122 18.20 6.49 6.05
CA VAL A 122 18.16 5.05 5.71
C VAL A 122 16.81 4.70 5.07
N ALA A 123 15.70 5.13 5.66
CA ALA A 123 14.37 4.89 5.11
C ALA A 123 14.21 5.54 3.73
N GLU A 124 14.59 6.81 3.57
CA GLU A 124 14.52 7.47 2.26
C GLU A 124 15.33 6.72 1.19
N HIS A 125 16.53 6.24 1.53
CA HIS A 125 17.36 5.46 0.61
C HIS A 125 16.71 4.11 0.25
N ALA A 126 16.16 3.39 1.23
CA ALA A 126 15.45 2.13 0.98
C ALA A 126 14.24 2.32 0.05
N LEU A 127 13.49 3.40 0.22
CA LEU A 127 12.35 3.74 -0.65
C LEU A 127 12.79 4.09 -2.08
N LYS A 128 13.86 4.88 -2.24
CA LYS A 128 14.42 5.21 -3.55
C LYS A 128 14.91 3.96 -4.28
N GLU A 129 15.63 3.09 -3.58
CA GLU A 129 16.13 1.85 -4.16
C GLU A 129 14.96 0.91 -4.50
N ALA A 130 13.93 0.82 -3.66
CA ALA A 130 12.72 0.04 -3.98
C ALA A 130 12.08 0.50 -5.29
N ILE A 131 11.93 1.82 -5.49
CA ILE A 131 11.39 2.40 -6.73
C ILE A 131 12.30 2.09 -7.93
N ALA A 132 13.62 2.16 -7.75
CA ALA A 132 14.57 1.79 -8.79
C ALA A 132 14.42 0.32 -9.22
N GLN A 133 14.20 -0.59 -8.27
CA GLN A 133 13.93 -2.00 -8.54
C GLN A 133 12.56 -2.21 -9.21
N LEU A 134 11.52 -1.49 -8.78
CA LEU A 134 10.21 -1.51 -9.45
C LEU A 134 10.29 -1.03 -10.90
N ASN A 135 11.13 -0.04 -11.21
CA ASN A 135 11.30 0.41 -12.59
C ASN A 135 11.89 -0.69 -13.49
N LYS A 136 12.71 -1.59 -12.93
CA LYS A 136 13.29 -2.77 -13.62
C LYS A 136 12.34 -3.98 -13.69
N SER A 137 11.22 -3.97 -12.95
CA SER A 137 10.24 -5.06 -12.93
C SER A 137 9.60 -5.29 -14.30
N THR A 138 9.44 -6.56 -14.66
CA THR A 138 8.80 -7.01 -15.91
C THR A 138 7.39 -7.58 -15.68
N LYS A 139 6.90 -7.58 -14.44
CA LYS A 139 5.57 -8.10 -14.06
C LYS A 139 4.60 -6.96 -13.77
N PRO A 140 3.73 -6.56 -14.72
CA PRO A 140 2.90 -5.36 -14.59
C PRO A 140 1.93 -5.40 -13.39
N SER A 141 1.36 -6.57 -13.10
CA SER A 141 0.44 -6.81 -11.99
C SER A 141 1.09 -6.50 -10.63
N ILE A 142 2.25 -7.12 -10.36
CA ILE A 142 3.01 -6.89 -9.12
C ILE A 142 3.54 -5.45 -9.05
N LYS A 143 4.04 -4.93 -10.17
CA LYS A 143 4.54 -3.55 -10.26
C LYS A 143 3.46 -2.55 -9.86
N LEU A 144 2.23 -2.71 -10.35
CA LEU A 144 1.09 -1.88 -9.97
C LEU A 144 0.82 -1.91 -8.46
N HIS A 145 0.74 -3.10 -7.84
CA HIS A 145 0.54 -3.22 -6.39
C HIS A 145 1.66 -2.57 -5.58
N LEU A 146 2.92 -2.84 -5.91
CA LEU A 146 4.05 -2.33 -5.14
C LEU A 146 4.23 -0.82 -5.31
N PHE A 147 3.93 -0.23 -6.48
CA PHE A 147 3.88 1.22 -6.62
C PHE A 147 2.77 1.83 -5.76
N PHE A 148 1.60 1.21 -5.70
CA PHE A 148 0.53 1.70 -4.83
C PHE A 148 0.92 1.63 -3.35
N ILE A 149 1.51 0.52 -2.90
CA ILE A 149 2.04 0.34 -1.54
C ILE A 149 3.14 1.37 -1.23
N ALA A 150 4.08 1.59 -2.15
CA ALA A 150 5.12 2.60 -2.02
C ALA A 150 4.52 4.01 -1.85
N SER A 151 3.43 4.33 -2.58
CA SER A 151 2.69 5.59 -2.39
C SER A 151 2.09 5.70 -0.99
N LEU A 152 1.47 4.64 -0.46
CA LEU A 152 0.89 4.66 0.90
C LEU A 152 1.97 4.85 1.97
N LEU A 153 3.07 4.11 1.85
CA LEU A 153 4.23 4.21 2.73
C LEU A 153 4.88 5.61 2.68
N ALA A 154 5.05 6.17 1.48
CA ALA A 154 5.56 7.52 1.30
C ALA A 154 4.63 8.59 1.93
N LYS A 155 3.30 8.44 1.82
CA LYS A 155 2.32 9.31 2.48
C LYS A 155 2.45 9.24 4.00
N GLN A 156 2.56 8.04 4.56
CA GLN A 156 2.76 7.84 6.01
C GLN A 156 4.05 8.48 6.53
N ALA A 157 5.11 8.47 5.72
CA ALA A 157 6.41 9.05 6.06
C ALA A 157 6.54 10.56 5.78
N GLY A 158 5.53 11.19 5.15
CA GLY A 158 5.58 12.60 4.77
C GLY A 158 6.32 12.91 3.45
N TYR A 159 6.73 11.90 2.69
CA TYR A 159 7.40 12.07 1.39
C TYR A 159 6.39 12.34 0.26
N SER A 160 5.79 13.53 0.28
CA SER A 160 4.64 13.87 -0.57
C SER A 160 4.92 13.81 -2.08
N ASP A 161 6.12 14.19 -2.53
CA ASP A 161 6.46 14.15 -3.96
C ASP A 161 6.63 12.71 -4.46
N VAL A 162 7.31 11.85 -3.68
CA VAL A 162 7.45 10.43 -3.99
C VAL A 162 6.08 9.75 -4.01
N ALA A 163 5.22 10.06 -3.04
CA ALA A 163 3.85 9.57 -3.01
C ALA A 163 3.07 9.94 -4.28
N LYS A 164 3.16 11.19 -4.75
CA LYS A 164 2.50 11.64 -5.99
C LYS A 164 3.01 10.89 -7.21
N VAL A 165 4.32 10.68 -7.33
CA VAL A 165 4.91 9.94 -8.46
C VAL A 165 4.39 8.50 -8.49
N CYS A 166 4.43 7.80 -7.34
CA CYS A 166 3.97 6.42 -7.22
C CYS A 166 2.45 6.29 -7.46
N ASP A 167 1.64 7.19 -6.92
CA ASP A 167 0.17 7.18 -7.10
C ASP A 167 -0.21 7.55 -8.55
N SER A 168 0.55 8.45 -9.19
CA SER A 168 0.38 8.79 -10.61
C SER A 168 0.68 7.58 -11.49
N TYR A 169 1.76 6.84 -11.23
CA TYR A 169 2.05 5.60 -11.95
C TYR A 169 0.91 4.59 -11.82
N ALA A 170 0.47 4.31 -10.58
CA ALA A 170 -0.61 3.36 -10.33
C ALA A 170 -1.92 3.78 -11.03
N SER A 171 -2.24 5.09 -11.01
CA SER A 171 -3.43 5.62 -11.66
C SER A 171 -3.35 5.49 -13.19
N LYS A 172 -2.21 5.84 -13.81
CA LYS A 172 -2.00 5.66 -15.25
C LYS A 172 -2.15 4.20 -15.69
N MET A 173 -1.63 3.26 -14.91
CA MET A 173 -1.78 1.83 -15.18
C MET A 173 -3.23 1.38 -15.10
N ILE A 174 -4.00 1.86 -14.11
CA ILE A 174 -5.42 1.56 -13.99
C ILE A 174 -6.20 2.18 -15.16
N ASP A 175 -5.92 3.43 -15.51
CA ASP A 175 -6.59 4.12 -16.62
C ASP A 175 -6.27 3.43 -17.96
N ALA A 176 -5.03 2.96 -18.15
CA ALA A 176 -4.65 2.13 -19.30
C ALA A 176 -5.38 0.77 -19.30
N CYS A 177 -5.59 0.18 -18.12
CA CYS A 177 -6.42 -1.01 -17.99
C CYS A 177 -7.86 -0.71 -18.38
N GLU A 178 -8.43 0.44 -18.02
CA GLU A 178 -9.80 0.81 -18.39
C GLU A 178 -9.96 1.06 -19.89
N ALA A 179 -8.94 1.66 -20.53
CA ALA A 179 -8.98 2.02 -21.94
C ALA A 179 -8.75 0.84 -22.91
N ASN A 180 -8.02 -0.21 -22.50
CA ASN A 180 -7.65 -1.33 -23.37
C ASN A 180 -8.44 -2.59 -23.02
N SER A 181 -9.14 -3.19 -24.00
CA SER A 181 -9.88 -4.46 -23.82
C SER A 181 -8.98 -5.69 -23.74
N ASN A 182 -7.75 -5.62 -24.29
CA ASN A 182 -6.82 -6.74 -24.40
C ASN A 182 -5.74 -6.64 -23.32
N VAL A 183 -6.16 -6.69 -22.06
CA VAL A 183 -5.28 -6.62 -20.90
C VAL A 183 -5.23 -7.99 -20.25
N ASP A 184 -4.04 -8.39 -19.82
CA ASP A 184 -3.82 -9.66 -19.12
C ASP A 184 -4.66 -9.77 -17.83
N THR A 185 -5.17 -10.98 -17.56
CA THR A 185 -6.03 -11.28 -16.41
C THR A 185 -5.37 -10.89 -15.09
N GLU A 186 -4.07 -11.12 -14.91
CA GLU A 186 -3.40 -10.77 -13.65
C GLU A 186 -3.38 -9.25 -13.43
N LEU A 187 -3.18 -8.47 -14.50
CA LEU A 187 -3.18 -7.02 -14.42
C LEU A 187 -4.59 -6.46 -14.16
N ILE A 188 -5.63 -7.06 -14.77
CA ILE A 188 -7.04 -6.74 -14.45
C ILE A 188 -7.30 -6.96 -12.96
N LEU A 189 -6.93 -8.13 -12.42
CA LEU A 189 -7.13 -8.45 -11.00
C LEU A 189 -6.33 -7.54 -10.07
N ALA A 190 -5.11 -7.15 -10.46
CA ALA A 190 -4.31 -6.19 -9.71
C ALA A 190 -4.97 -4.79 -9.69
N ALA A 191 -5.49 -4.30 -10.81
CA ALA A 191 -6.20 -3.02 -10.90
C ALA A 191 -7.48 -3.02 -10.03
N VAL A 192 -8.27 -4.10 -10.11
CA VAL A 192 -9.45 -4.33 -9.26
C VAL A 192 -9.07 -4.29 -7.79
N SER A 193 -7.99 -4.98 -7.41
CA SER A 193 -7.50 -5.02 -6.04
C SER A 193 -7.07 -3.63 -5.55
N VAL A 194 -6.28 -2.89 -6.33
CA VAL A 194 -5.85 -1.52 -5.96
C VAL A 194 -7.04 -0.57 -5.81
N LEU A 195 -8.02 -0.62 -6.72
CA LEU A 195 -9.23 0.20 -6.62
C LEU A 195 -10.05 -0.13 -5.37
N ASN A 196 -10.18 -1.41 -5.03
CA ASN A 196 -10.84 -1.85 -3.81
C ASN A 196 -10.09 -1.41 -2.55
N SER A 197 -8.76 -1.47 -2.53
CA SER A 197 -7.96 -0.96 -1.42
C SER A 197 -8.08 0.56 -1.27
N LYS A 198 -8.10 1.31 -2.39
CA LYS A 198 -8.39 2.75 -2.37
C LYS A 198 -9.80 3.03 -1.80
N ALA A 199 -10.80 2.23 -2.16
CA ALA A 199 -12.16 2.37 -1.61
C ALA A 199 -12.22 2.03 -0.12
N TYR A 200 -11.51 0.99 0.32
CA TYR A 200 -11.43 0.56 1.72
C TYR A 200 -10.78 1.61 2.62
N ALA A 201 -9.75 2.31 2.14
CA ALA A 201 -9.13 3.43 2.83
C ALA A 201 -10.09 4.61 3.09
N ILE A 202 -11.15 4.76 2.28
CA ILE A 202 -12.18 5.81 2.43
C ILE A 202 -13.34 5.32 3.31
N VAL A 203 -13.86 4.12 3.03
CA VAL A 203 -14.94 3.49 3.79
C VAL A 203 -14.49 2.07 4.18
N PRO A 204 -14.01 1.88 5.43
CA PRO A 204 -13.33 0.65 5.86
C PRO A 204 -14.33 -0.47 6.20
N ILE A 205 -15.16 -0.83 5.24
CA ILE A 205 -16.07 -1.98 5.32
C ILE A 205 -15.35 -3.20 4.75
N ARG A 206 -15.01 -4.15 5.63
CA ARG A 206 -14.41 -5.42 5.23
C ARG A 206 -15.48 -6.45 4.97
N ILE A 207 -15.49 -7.03 3.78
CA ILE A 207 -16.38 -8.14 3.45
C ILE A 207 -15.70 -9.44 3.84
N ALA A 208 -16.21 -10.09 4.88
CA ALA A 208 -15.66 -11.38 5.30
C ALA A 208 -15.96 -12.47 4.28
N GLU A 209 -15.00 -13.37 4.06
CA GLU A 209 -15.19 -14.53 3.18
C GLU A 209 -16.05 -15.61 3.88
N ARG A 210 -15.95 -15.79 5.20
CA ARG A 210 -16.79 -16.76 5.94
C ARG A 210 -18.00 -16.11 6.58
N LYS A 211 -19.17 -16.76 6.47
CA LYS A 211 -20.43 -16.31 7.09
C LYS A 211 -20.33 -16.19 8.61
N GLU A 212 -19.59 -17.08 9.25
CA GLU A 212 -19.34 -17.10 10.69
C GLU A 212 -18.64 -15.83 11.21
N LEU A 213 -17.94 -15.10 10.34
CA LEU A 213 -17.27 -13.84 10.69
C LEU A 213 -18.19 -12.62 10.56
N ILE A 214 -19.40 -12.77 10.01
CA ILE A 214 -20.34 -11.66 9.72
C ILE A 214 -20.96 -11.07 11.00
N GLY A 215 -20.85 -11.75 12.13
CA GLY A 215 -21.25 -11.23 13.44
C GLY A 215 -20.20 -10.36 14.15
N ARG A 216 -18.95 -10.34 13.68
CA ARG A 216 -17.96 -9.39 14.20
C ARG A 216 -18.32 -8.03 13.62
N LYS A 217 -18.98 -7.19 14.44
CA LYS A 217 -19.21 -5.78 14.12
C LYS A 217 -17.92 -5.24 13.51
N PRO A 218 -17.96 -4.64 12.31
CA PRO A 218 -16.76 -4.00 11.79
C PRO A 218 -16.24 -3.09 12.88
N GLN A 219 -14.92 -3.15 13.16
CA GLN A 219 -14.25 -2.17 14.01
C GLN A 219 -14.27 -0.83 13.25
N VAL A 220 -15.46 -0.28 13.04
CA VAL A 220 -15.67 1.07 12.58
C VAL A 220 -15.34 1.91 13.79
N ASN A 221 -14.09 2.36 13.83
CA ASN A 221 -13.73 3.47 14.68
C ASN A 221 -14.67 4.63 14.32
N SER A 222 -15.62 4.89 15.23
CA SER A 222 -16.40 6.13 15.38
C SER A 222 -17.06 6.73 14.13
N GLY A 223 -18.38 6.52 14.01
CA GLY A 223 -19.29 7.28 13.15
C GLY A 223 -19.67 6.57 11.85
N ALA A 224 -20.93 6.73 11.42
CA ALA A 224 -21.33 6.34 10.07
C ALA A 224 -20.52 7.14 9.04
N PRO A 225 -20.03 6.53 7.95
CA PRO A 225 -19.28 7.25 6.93
C PRO A 225 -20.14 8.34 6.29
N SER A 226 -19.53 9.49 5.96
CA SER A 226 -20.25 10.59 5.32
C SER A 226 -20.76 10.19 3.92
N ALA A 227 -21.87 10.77 3.47
CA ALA A 227 -22.42 10.49 2.15
C ALA A 227 -21.40 10.79 1.02
N VAL A 228 -20.54 11.80 1.21
CA VAL A 228 -19.46 12.14 0.27
C VAL A 228 -18.41 11.03 0.21
N ALA A 229 -17.96 10.53 1.37
CA ALA A 229 -17.01 9.42 1.45
C ALA A 229 -17.58 8.15 0.81
N VAL A 230 -18.86 7.83 1.08
CA VAL A 230 -19.56 6.71 0.46
C VAL A 230 -19.59 6.84 -1.05
N LYS A 231 -19.94 8.02 -1.60
CA LYS A 231 -19.98 8.24 -3.06
C LYS A 231 -18.60 8.10 -3.71
N GLN A 232 -17.54 8.55 -3.05
CA GLN A 232 -16.16 8.41 -3.53
C GLN A 232 -15.71 6.95 -3.54
N ALA A 233 -15.93 6.21 -2.45
CA ALA A 233 -15.61 4.79 -2.36
C ALA A 233 -16.43 3.96 -3.37
N GLU A 234 -17.72 4.28 -3.52
CA GLU A 234 -18.62 3.66 -4.49
C GLU A 234 -18.10 3.83 -5.93
N LYS A 235 -17.68 5.05 -6.31
CA LYS A 235 -17.08 5.29 -7.63
C LYS A 235 -15.89 4.37 -7.91
N LEU A 236 -15.01 4.16 -6.92
CA LEU A 236 -13.85 3.28 -7.06
C LEU A 236 -14.26 1.81 -7.18
N LYS A 237 -15.24 1.35 -6.38
CA LYS A 237 -15.74 -0.03 -6.49
C LYS A 237 -16.45 -0.30 -7.82
N LEU A 238 -17.21 0.67 -8.34
CA LEU A 238 -17.86 0.54 -9.65
C LEU A 238 -16.85 0.52 -10.80
N ARG A 239 -15.76 1.31 -10.73
CA ARG A 239 -14.63 1.20 -11.66
C ARG A 239 -14.02 -0.21 -11.61
N ALA A 240 -13.83 -0.75 -10.41
CA ALA A 240 -13.30 -2.11 -10.24
C ALA A 240 -14.23 -3.16 -10.88
N ALA A 241 -15.55 -3.04 -10.68
CA ALA A 241 -16.54 -3.92 -11.32
C ALA A 241 -16.49 -3.84 -12.84
N ALA A 242 -16.49 -2.63 -13.41
CA ALA A 242 -16.42 -2.45 -14.86
C ALA A 242 -15.13 -3.05 -15.47
N ILE A 243 -14.00 -2.93 -14.77
CA ILE A 243 -12.75 -3.58 -15.16
C ILE A 243 -12.88 -5.11 -15.11
N ALA A 244 -13.44 -5.65 -14.04
CA ALA A 244 -13.60 -7.09 -13.81
C ALA A 244 -14.62 -7.75 -14.75
N ASP A 245 -15.63 -7.00 -15.20
CA ASP A 245 -16.69 -7.49 -16.10
C ASP A 245 -16.18 -7.93 -17.49
N ARG A 246 -14.94 -7.57 -17.82
CA ARG A 246 -14.26 -7.99 -19.05
C ARG A 246 -13.67 -9.39 -18.96
N LEU A 247 -13.58 -9.95 -17.76
CA LEU A 247 -13.14 -11.32 -17.56
C LEU A 247 -14.27 -12.30 -17.96
N PRO A 248 -13.93 -13.53 -18.37
CA PRO A 248 -14.90 -14.60 -18.57
C PRO A 248 -15.84 -14.79 -17.36
N PRO A 249 -17.11 -15.20 -17.55
CA PRO A 249 -18.06 -15.41 -16.47
C PRO A 249 -17.57 -16.38 -15.37
N GLU A 250 -16.70 -17.31 -15.72
CA GLU A 250 -16.13 -18.35 -14.85
C GLU A 250 -15.06 -17.80 -13.91
N GLU A 251 -14.47 -16.64 -14.23
CA GLU A 251 -13.40 -16.06 -13.45
C GLU A 251 -13.85 -15.68 -12.04
N HIS A 252 -13.16 -16.25 -11.05
CA HIS A 252 -13.46 -16.01 -9.65
C HIS A 252 -13.42 -14.51 -9.31
N GLY A 253 -12.45 -13.77 -9.87
CA GLY A 253 -12.32 -12.34 -9.63
C GLY A 253 -13.54 -11.53 -10.04
N ARG A 254 -14.16 -11.85 -11.20
CA ARG A 254 -15.37 -11.17 -11.68
C ARG A 254 -16.54 -11.42 -10.74
N ARG A 255 -16.82 -12.69 -10.44
CA ARG A 255 -17.89 -13.09 -9.50
C ARG A 255 -17.70 -12.47 -8.12
N LYS A 256 -16.46 -12.47 -7.61
CA LYS A 256 -16.11 -11.93 -6.29
C LYS A 256 -16.40 -10.43 -6.20
N VAL A 257 -16.10 -9.64 -7.23
CA VAL A 257 -16.33 -8.19 -7.20
C VAL A 257 -17.81 -7.84 -7.03
N HIS A 258 -18.72 -8.48 -7.77
CA HIS A 258 -20.16 -8.25 -7.63
C HIS A 258 -20.69 -8.76 -6.28
N ARG A 259 -20.19 -9.90 -5.80
CA ARG A 259 -20.51 -10.43 -4.47
C ARG A 259 -20.10 -9.44 -3.37
N ASP A 260 -18.88 -8.93 -3.43
CA ASP A 260 -18.36 -7.98 -2.44
C ASP A 260 -19.10 -6.64 -2.52
N LEU A 261 -19.47 -6.17 -3.72
CA LEU A 261 -20.32 -4.99 -3.90
C LEU A 261 -21.71 -5.17 -3.29
N SER A 262 -22.37 -6.31 -3.52
CA SER A 262 -23.67 -6.63 -2.94
C SER A 262 -23.62 -6.56 -1.41
N LEU A 263 -22.63 -7.22 -0.81
CA LEU A 263 -22.46 -7.23 0.65
C LEU A 263 -22.04 -5.86 1.20
N TRP A 264 -21.25 -5.09 0.47
CA TRP A 264 -20.89 -3.72 0.82
C TRP A 264 -22.12 -2.80 0.85
N TYR A 265 -22.98 -2.86 -0.16
CA TYR A 265 -24.24 -2.10 -0.19
C TYR A 265 -25.20 -2.52 0.92
N LYS A 266 -25.29 -3.82 1.23
CA LYS A 266 -26.08 -4.32 2.36
C LYS A 266 -25.62 -3.72 3.68
N GLN A 267 -24.30 -3.67 3.92
CA GLN A 267 -23.74 -3.05 5.13
C GLN A 267 -23.95 -1.53 5.21
N LEU A 268 -24.11 -0.86 4.07
CA LEU A 268 -24.44 0.56 3.99
C LEU A 268 -25.96 0.85 4.06
N GLY A 269 -26.82 -0.17 4.18
CA GLY A 269 -28.26 0.02 4.19
C GLY A 269 -28.85 0.42 2.83
N LYS A 270 -28.22 -0.01 1.72
CA LYS A 270 -28.69 0.24 0.34
C LYS A 270 -29.23 -1.06 -0.30
N PRO A 271 -30.40 -1.59 0.12
CA PRO A 271 -30.89 -2.91 -0.28
C PRO A 271 -31.12 -3.04 -1.80
N GLU A 272 -31.68 -2.03 -2.46
CA GLU A 272 -31.92 -2.09 -3.91
C GLU A 272 -30.63 -2.26 -4.73
N LEU A 273 -29.55 -1.58 -4.34
CA LEU A 273 -28.26 -1.74 -5.00
C LEU A 273 -27.60 -3.08 -4.67
N ALA A 274 -27.77 -3.55 -3.43
CA ALA A 274 -27.30 -4.87 -3.03
C ALA A 274 -27.95 -5.97 -3.86
N GLU A 275 -29.26 -5.91 -4.06
CA GLU A 275 -30.04 -6.86 -4.86
C GLU A 275 -29.65 -6.84 -6.34
N ARG A 276 -29.41 -5.66 -6.94
CA ARG A 276 -28.91 -5.56 -8.33
C ARG A 276 -27.58 -6.29 -8.52
N GLN A 277 -26.64 -6.09 -7.61
CA GLN A 277 -25.32 -6.74 -7.68
C GLN A 277 -25.41 -8.24 -7.40
N LYS A 278 -26.31 -8.64 -6.50
CA LYS A 278 -26.60 -10.05 -6.22
C LYS A 278 -27.10 -10.78 -7.46
N LYS A 279 -28.05 -10.17 -8.18
CA LYS A 279 -28.59 -10.75 -9.43
C LYS A 279 -27.49 -11.00 -10.47
N ILE A 280 -26.53 -10.07 -10.62
CA ILE A 280 -25.38 -10.27 -11.52
C ILE A 280 -24.57 -11.51 -11.09
N VAL A 281 -24.30 -11.70 -9.79
CA VAL A 281 -23.60 -12.90 -9.30
C VAL A 281 -24.39 -14.17 -9.63
N PHE A 282 -25.70 -14.14 -9.43
CA PHE A 282 -26.57 -15.29 -9.70
C PHE A 282 -26.55 -15.65 -11.18
N ASP A 283 -26.64 -14.66 -12.06
CA ASP A 283 -26.54 -14.83 -13.52
C ASP A 283 -25.16 -15.39 -13.93
N LEU A 284 -24.06 -14.93 -13.31
CA LEU A 284 -22.70 -15.39 -13.60
C LEU A 284 -22.40 -16.82 -13.11
N VAL A 285 -23.06 -17.24 -12.03
CA VAL A 285 -22.88 -18.58 -11.44
C VAL A 285 -23.91 -19.58 -11.98
N GLY A 286 -25.07 -19.11 -12.44
CA GLY A 286 -26.20 -19.95 -12.83
C GLY A 286 -26.98 -20.52 -11.64
N VAL A 287 -26.93 -19.86 -10.48
CA VAL A 287 -27.57 -20.31 -9.23
C VAL A 287 -28.26 -19.11 -8.56
N ASP A 288 -29.56 -19.25 -8.30
CA ASP A 288 -30.39 -18.25 -7.60
C ASP A 288 -30.56 -18.64 -6.13
N ASP A 289 -29.45 -18.55 -5.36
CA ASP A 289 -29.43 -18.90 -3.95
C ASP A 289 -28.45 -18.01 -3.17
N ASP A 290 -28.96 -17.28 -2.18
CA ASP A 290 -28.19 -16.39 -1.31
C ASP A 290 -26.98 -17.08 -0.63
N ARG A 291 -27.02 -18.41 -0.46
CA ARG A 291 -25.90 -19.18 0.10
C ARG A 291 -24.63 -19.05 -0.74
N ILE A 292 -24.71 -18.84 -2.05
CA ILE A 292 -23.53 -18.72 -2.91
C ILE A 292 -22.73 -17.43 -2.64
N LEU A 293 -23.34 -16.43 -1.98
CA LEU A 293 -22.64 -15.23 -1.55
C LEU A 293 -21.64 -15.50 -0.42
N TYR A 294 -21.66 -16.70 0.17
CA TYR A 294 -20.75 -17.10 1.23
C TYR A 294 -20.13 -18.46 0.88
N PRO A 295 -18.82 -18.55 0.64
CA PRO A 295 -18.18 -19.83 0.41
C PRO A 295 -18.42 -20.79 1.57
N SER A 296 -18.64 -22.05 1.21
CA SER A 296 -18.78 -23.15 2.18
C SER A 296 -17.39 -23.66 2.59
N SER A 297 -17.29 -24.25 3.79
CA SER A 297 -16.09 -24.99 4.19
C SER A 297 -16.06 -26.35 3.50
N GLY A 298 -15.02 -26.64 2.73
CA GLY A 298 -14.75 -27.97 2.17
C GLY A 298 -14.12 -28.93 3.19
N MET A 299 -13.94 -30.20 2.78
CA MET A 299 -13.48 -31.32 3.63
C MET A 299 -12.14 -31.10 4.35
N CYS A 300 -11.28 -30.19 3.85
CA CYS A 300 -10.00 -29.85 4.45
C CYS A 300 -9.91 -28.38 4.90
N GLY A 301 -11.05 -27.75 5.22
CA GLY A 301 -11.10 -26.35 5.65
C GLY A 301 -10.87 -25.32 4.52
N HIS A 302 -10.68 -25.76 3.28
CA HIS A 302 -10.57 -24.90 2.11
C HIS A 302 -11.94 -24.28 1.77
N LEU A 303 -11.96 -23.09 1.19
CA LEU A 303 -13.20 -22.43 0.81
C LEU A 303 -13.70 -22.98 -0.54
N LEU A 304 -14.92 -23.53 -0.53
CA LEU A 304 -15.65 -23.92 -1.73
C LEU A 304 -16.49 -22.73 -2.19
N TRP A 305 -16.07 -22.13 -3.30
CA TRP A 305 -16.75 -21.00 -3.91
C TRP A 305 -17.76 -21.45 -4.95
N TRP A 306 -18.86 -20.70 -5.07
CA TRP A 306 -19.83 -20.83 -6.17
C TRP A 306 -20.53 -22.19 -6.27
N GLN A 307 -20.48 -22.99 -5.21
CA GLN A 307 -21.12 -24.29 -5.12
C GLN A 307 -22.02 -24.33 -3.88
N LEU A 308 -23.21 -24.90 -4.04
CA LEU A 308 -24.04 -25.30 -2.92
C LEU A 308 -23.49 -26.65 -2.42
N ALA A 309 -23.04 -26.72 -1.18
CA ALA A 309 -22.61 -27.99 -0.60
C ALA A 309 -23.79 -28.98 -0.66
N SER A 310 -23.66 -30.05 -1.45
CA SER A 310 -24.53 -31.21 -1.34
C SER A 310 -24.15 -31.90 -0.04
N VAL A 311 -25.01 -31.81 0.97
CA VAL A 311 -24.88 -32.60 2.20
C VAL A 311 -25.27 -34.04 1.85
N ASP A 312 -24.44 -34.73 1.08
CA ASP A 312 -24.48 -36.20 1.03
C ASP A 312 -23.73 -36.67 2.28
N GLY A 313 -24.51 -36.87 3.34
CA GLY A 313 -24.06 -37.23 4.69
C GLY A 313 -23.36 -38.60 4.81
N ASP A 314 -22.94 -39.22 3.71
CA ASP A 314 -22.39 -40.59 3.71
C ASP A 314 -20.95 -40.71 3.16
N ARG A 315 -20.32 -39.62 2.71
CA ARG A 315 -18.89 -39.65 2.30
C ARG A 315 -17.92 -39.22 3.40
N PHE A 316 -18.31 -39.34 4.67
CA PHE A 316 -17.46 -39.10 5.85
C PHE A 316 -16.42 -40.22 6.07
N LYS A 317 -15.57 -40.45 5.07
CA LYS A 317 -14.31 -41.17 5.23
C LYS A 317 -13.20 -40.33 4.61
N CYS A 318 -12.65 -39.39 5.37
CA CYS A 318 -11.26 -39.01 5.12
C CYS A 318 -10.41 -40.24 5.48
N GLY A 319 -10.19 -41.11 4.49
CA GLY A 319 -9.18 -42.14 4.60
C GLY A 319 -7.83 -41.44 4.69
N MET A 320 -7.18 -41.51 5.85
CA MET A 320 -5.74 -41.63 5.83
C MET A 320 -5.43 -43.01 5.24
N GLY A 321 -5.07 -43.02 3.96
CA GLY A 321 -4.52 -44.15 3.24
C GLY A 321 -3.34 -43.65 2.41
#